data_AF-A0A2K2VQZ4-F1
#
_entry.id   AF-A0A2K2VQZ4-F1
#
_cell.length_a   1.000
_cell.length_b   1.000
_cell.length_c   1.000
_cell.angle_alpha   90.00
_cell.angle_beta   90.00
_cell.angle_gamma   90.00
#
_symmetry.space_group_name_H-M   'P 1'
#
loop_
_entity.id
_entity.type
_entity.pdbx_description
1 polymer ?
#
loop_
_entity_poly.entity_id
_entity_poly.type
_entity_poly.pdbx_seq_one_letter_code
_entity_poly.pdbx_strand_id
1 'polypeptide(L)' 'MVSGNSKDVVVTDIRMPFGSMVVFMVKWAVAAIPALVILTAIWWVTVALFGGMGMMVGMGR' A
#
# COMPACT_ATOMS: atom_id res chain seq x y z
N MET A 1 -32.76 17.11 -4.97
CA MET A 1 -31.33 17.22 -4.62
C MET A 1 -31.12 16.43 -3.34
N VAL A 2 -30.61 15.21 -3.41
CA VAL A 2 -30.30 14.39 -2.22
C VAL A 2 -28.90 14.78 -1.76
N SER A 3 -28.82 15.57 -0.68
CA SER A 3 -27.57 15.83 0.01
C SER A 3 -27.16 14.55 0.72
N GLY A 4 -26.18 13.83 0.15
CA GLY A 4 -25.57 12.67 0.77
C GLY A 4 -24.89 13.09 2.07
N ASN A 5 -25.55 12.84 3.19
CA ASN A 5 -25.01 13.07 4.52
C ASN A 5 -23.99 11.96 4.81
N SER A 6 -22.71 12.22 4.54
CA SER A 6 -21.59 11.37 4.96
C SER A 6 -21.61 11.29 6.50
N LYS A 7 -22.03 10.14 7.02
CA LYS A 7 -22.05 9.90 8.47
C LYS A 7 -20.65 9.45 8.88
N ASP A 8 -19.87 10.35 9.45
CA ASP A 8 -18.62 9.96 10.11
C ASP A 8 -18.96 9.14 11.36
N VAL A 9 -18.67 7.84 11.29
CA VAL A 9 -18.85 6.92 12.41
C VAL A 9 -17.55 6.85 13.19
N VAL A 10 -17.48 7.58 14.30
CA VAL A 10 -16.38 7.46 15.27
C VAL A 10 -16.74 6.35 16.24
N VAL A 11 -16.05 5.22 16.16
CA VAL A 11 -16.18 4.12 17.13
C VAL A 11 -15.40 4.50 18.40
N THR A 12 -16.08 5.15 19.34
CA THR A 12 -15.58 5.34 20.70
C THR A 12 -15.84 4.04 21.48
N ASP A 13 -14.96 3.67 22.44
CA ASP A 13 -14.94 2.41 23.22
C ASP A 13 -14.08 1.23 22.72
N ILE A 14 -13.15 1.45 21.78
CA ILE A 14 -12.09 0.47 21.54
C ILE A 14 -11.09 0.51 22.72
N ARG A 15 -11.40 -0.23 23.78
CA ARG A 15 -10.48 -0.51 24.90
C ARG A 15 -9.35 -1.39 24.41
N MET A 16 -8.36 -0.81 23.74
CA MET A 16 -7.16 -1.53 23.32
C MET A 16 -6.04 -1.27 24.34
N PRO A 17 -5.71 -2.22 25.23
CA PRO A 17 -4.60 -2.04 26.14
C PRO A 17 -3.30 -1.88 25.35
N PHE A 18 -2.31 -1.21 25.95
CA PHE A 18 -1.04 -0.89 25.28
C PHE A 18 -0.38 -2.12 24.62
N GLY A 19 -0.43 -3.29 25.27
CA GLY A 19 0.08 -4.54 24.70
C GLY A 19 -0.60 -4.96 23.39
N SER A 20 -1.93 -4.87 23.30
CA SER A 20 -2.66 -5.20 22.07
C SER A 20 -2.35 -4.22 20.93
N MET A 21 -2.15 -2.94 21.27
CA MET A 21 -1.73 -1.92 20.30
C MET A 21 -0.33 -2.23 19.75
N VAL A 22 0.62 -2.59 20.64
CA VAL A 22 1.99 -2.95 20.23
C VAL A 22 2.00 -4.22 19.37
N VAL A 23 1.27 -5.26 19.76
CA VAL A 23 1.18 -6.50 18.97
C VAL A 23 0.62 -6.22 17.57
N PHE A 24 -0.37 -5.33 17.45
CA PHE A 24 -0.88 -4.90 16.15
C PHE A 24 0.20 -4.22 15.31
N MET A 25 0.91 -3.24 15.87
CA MET A 25 1.97 -2.53 15.13
C MET A 25 3.12 -3.45 14.73
N VAL A 26 3.51 -4.38 15.61
CA VAL A 26 4.56 -5.38 15.32
C VAL A 26 4.11 -6.33 14.21
N LYS A 27 2.87 -6.82 14.23
CA LYS A 27 2.34 -7.66 13.15
C LYS A 27 2.34 -6.94 11.81
N TRP A 28 1.96 -5.66 11.79
CA TRP A 28 2.05 -4.82 10.58
C TRP A 28 3.48 -4.66 10.08
N ALA A 29 4.43 -4.37 10.98
CA ALA A 29 5.83 -4.21 10.62
C ALA A 29 6.45 -5.50 10.06
N VAL A 30 6.18 -6.65 10.69
CA VAL A 30 6.67 -7.94 10.20
C VAL A 30 6.01 -8.33 8.88
N ALA A 31 4.71 -8.06 8.70
CA ALA A 31 4.01 -8.31 7.44
C ALA A 31 4.47 -7.40 6.29
N ALA A 32 5.04 -6.23 6.58
CA ALA A 32 5.59 -5.36 5.55
C ALA A 32 6.81 -5.97 4.84
N ILE A 33 7.59 -6.82 5.51
CA ILE A 33 8.78 -7.47 4.92
C ILE A 33 8.40 -8.35 3.71
N PRO A 34 7.48 -9.32 3.81
CA PRO A 34 7.04 -10.09 2.65
C PRO A 34 6.33 -9.21 1.60
N ALA A 35 5.60 -8.16 2.02
CA ALA A 35 4.98 -7.23 1.09
C ALA A 35 6.02 -6.49 0.22
N LEU A 36 7.15 -6.07 0.80
CA LEU A 36 8.24 -5.41 0.08
C LEU A 36 8.87 -6.30 -0.98
N VAL A 37 9.01 -7.60 -0.74
CA VAL A 37 9.50 -8.55 -1.75
C VAL A 37 8.57 -8.59 -2.97
N ILE A 38 7.26 -8.64 -2.74
CA ILE A 38 6.28 -8.62 -3.84
C ILE A 38 6.30 -7.26 -4.54
N LEU A 39 6.37 -6.17 -3.78
CA LEU A 39 6.39 -4.81 -4.34
C LEU A 39 7.61 -4.58 -5.23
N THR A 40 8.79 -5.05 -4.82
CA THR A 40 10.01 -4.96 -5.63
C THR A 40 9.90 -5.81 -6.90
N ALA A 41 9.34 -7.01 -6.84
CA ALA A 41 9.10 -7.84 -8.03
C ALA A 41 8.18 -7.14 -9.04
N ILE A 42 7.07 -6.56 -8.57
CA ILE A 42 6.14 -5.78 -9.41
C ILE A 42 6.85 -4.55 -10.01
N TRP A 43 7.67 -3.87 -9.21
CA TRP A 43 8.45 -2.73 -9.67
C TRP A 43 9.39 -3.12 -10.82
N TRP A 44 10.13 -4.23 -10.69
CA TRP A 44 11.00 -4.75 -11.76
C TRP A 44 10.23 -5.06 -13.05
N VAL A 45 9.07 -5.70 -12.95
CA VAL A 45 8.20 -5.97 -14.12
C VAL A 45 7.75 -4.65 -14.76
N THR A 46 7.33 -3.68 -13.94
CA THR A 46 6.88 -2.37 -14.43
C THR A 46 8.00 -1.64 -15.14
N VAL A 47 9.21 -1.59 -14.57
CA VAL A 47 10.39 -0.97 -15.20
C VAL A 47 10.80 -1.71 -16.47
N ALA A 48 10.72 -3.04 -16.51
CA ALA A 48 11.03 -3.80 -17.72
C ALA A 48 10.06 -3.46 -18.87
N LEU A 49 8.76 -3.41 -18.58
CA LEU A 49 7.73 -3.07 -19.57
C LEU A 49 7.82 -1.63 -20.05
N PHE A 50 7.89 -0.67 -19.13
CA PHE A 50 7.86 0.76 -19.47
C PHE A 50 9.23 1.33 -19.81
N GLY A 51 10.30 0.86 -19.17
CA GLY A 51 11.69 1.26 -19.44
C GLY A 51 12.24 0.65 -20.73
N GLY A 52 11.93 -0.63 -21.02
CA GLY A 52 12.25 -1.24 -22.31
C GLY A 52 11.51 -0.57 -23.47
N MET A 53 10.24 -0.25 -23.28
CA MET A 53 9.44 0.51 -24.25
C MET A 53 9.94 1.95 -24.41
N GLY A 54 10.36 2.61 -23.33
CA GLY A 54 11.00 3.93 -23.37
C GLY A 54 12.32 3.95 -24.15
N MET A 55 13.15 2.92 -24.01
CA MET A 55 14.38 2.76 -24.81
C MET A 55 14.07 2.47 -26.28
N MET A 56 13.07 1.64 -26.60
CA MET A 56 12.67 1.36 -28.00
C MET A 56 12.08 2.59 -28.70
N VAL A 57 11.29 3.42 -28.00
CA VAL A 57 10.72 4.66 -28.57
C VAL A 57 11.79 5.74 -28.77
N GLY A 58 12.83 5.78 -27.94
CA GLY A 58 13.95 6.72 -28.07
C GLY A 58 14.94 6.39 -29.18
N MET A 59 15.08 5.12 -29.54
CA MET A 59 16.04 4.65 -30.56
C MET A 59 15.58 4.87 -32.01
N GLY A 60 14.34 5.32 -32.21
CA GLY A 60 13.76 5.65 -33.52
C GLY A 60 13.70 7.15 -33.84
N ARG A 61 14.42 7.99 -33.07
CA ARG A 61 14.48 9.45 -33.25
C ARG A 61 15.91 9.93 -33.45
#